data_AF-A0A3C1BA14-F1
#
_entry.id   AF-A0A3C1BA14-F1
#
_cell.length_a   1.000
_cell.length_b   1.000
_cell.length_c   1.000
_cell.angle_alpha   90.00
_cell.angle_beta   90.00
_cell.angle_gamma   90.00
#
_symmetry.space_group_name_H-M   'P 1'
#
loop_
_entity.id
_entity.type
_entity.pdbx_description
1 polymer ?
#
loop_
_entity_poly.entity_id
_entity_poly.type
_entity_poly.pdbx_seq_one_letter_code
_entity_poly.pdbx_strand_id
1 'polypeptide(L)'
;MERRPLSVVKFSPDPTLPITKVIPELLGAIERSSKLILTAPPGAGKTTIVPLALLAAGKIKGRIIVLEPRRLAARAAAERM
;
A
#
# COMPACT_ATOMS: atom_id res chain seq x y z
N MET A 1 -8.90 11.39 -24.55
CA MET A 1 -8.47 10.36 -23.58
C MET A 1 -8.69 10.93 -22.19
N GLU A 2 -9.92 10.79 -21.71
CA GLU A 2 -10.40 11.47 -20.50
C GLU A 2 -9.96 10.67 -19.27
N ARG A 3 -8.98 11.21 -18.55
CA ARG A 3 -8.45 10.58 -17.33
C ARG A 3 -9.51 10.70 -16.25
N ARG A 4 -10.26 9.63 -16.00
CA ARG A 4 -11.08 9.53 -14.79
C ARG A 4 -10.18 9.85 -13.60
N PRO A 5 -10.52 10.83 -12.75
CA PRO A 5 -9.82 10.97 -11.49
C PRO A 5 -9.94 9.64 -10.77
N LEU A 6 -8.83 9.14 -10.20
CA LEU A 6 -8.86 8.02 -9.27
C LEU A 6 -9.71 8.49 -8.09
N SER A 7 -11.02 8.30 -8.21
CA SER A 7 -12.01 8.45 -7.15
C SER A 7 -11.44 7.75 -5.94
N VAL A 8 -11.26 8.51 -4.87
CA VAL A 8 -10.69 8.11 -3.58
C VAL A 8 -11.03 6.65 -3.31
N VAL A 9 -10.05 5.77 -3.43
CA VAL A 9 -10.24 4.35 -3.13
C VAL A 9 -10.76 4.30 -1.69
N LYS A 10 -12.00 3.85 -1.50
CA LYS A 10 -12.56 3.62 -0.16
C LYS A 10 -11.73 2.52 0.48
N PHE A 11 -10.83 2.91 1.36
CA PHE A 11 -9.89 2.03 2.04
C PHE A 11 -10.24 1.99 3.52
N SER A 12 -10.57 0.80 4.01
CA SER A 12 -10.82 0.53 5.43
C SER A 12 -10.14 -0.80 5.75
N PRO A 13 -8.89 -0.78 6.22
CA PRO A 13 -8.13 -2.00 6.46
C PRO A 13 -8.70 -2.76 7.65
N ASP A 14 -8.61 -4.09 7.60
CA ASP A 14 -8.92 -4.94 8.75
C ASP A 14 -7.99 -4.54 9.92
N PRO A 15 -8.54 -4.01 11.03
CA PRO A 15 -7.74 -3.51 12.15
C PRO A 15 -6.95 -4.63 12.85
N THR A 16 -7.29 -5.89 12.64
CA THR A 16 -6.62 -7.04 13.27
C THR A 16 -5.28 -7.39 12.60
N LEU A 17 -5.06 -6.95 11.36
CA LEU A 17 -3.83 -7.26 10.64
C LEU A 17 -2.63 -6.49 11.26
N PRO A 18 -1.50 -7.16 11.56
CA PRO A 18 -0.38 -6.53 12.25
C PRO A 18 0.15 -5.24 11.60
N ILE A 19 0.05 -5.12 10.28
CA ILE A 19 0.55 -3.96 9.54
C ILE A 19 -0.22 -2.66 9.83
N THR A 20 -1.48 -2.73 10.27
CA THR A 20 -2.30 -1.52 10.52
C THR A 20 -1.68 -0.63 11.59
N LYS A 21 -1.04 -1.23 12.59
CA LYS A 21 -0.39 -0.54 13.72
C LYS A 21 0.76 0.37 13.28
N VAL A 22 1.45 0.03 12.18
CA VAL A 22 2.63 0.76 11.69
C VAL A 22 2.32 1.74 10.57
N ILE A 23 1.07 1.79 10.06
CA ILE A 23 0.69 2.70 8.96
C ILE A 23 0.91 4.18 9.31
N PRO A 24 0.53 4.69 10.49
CA PRO A 24 0.75 6.11 10.82
C PRO A 24 2.24 6.49 10.80
N GLU A 25 3.09 5.63 11.36
CA GLU A 25 4.54 5.83 11.38
C GLU A 25 5.12 5.80 9.96
N LEU A 26 4.71 4.80 9.16
CA LEU A 26 5.11 4.68 7.75
C LEU A 26 4.76 5.96 6.96
N LEU A 27 3.53 6.45 7.08
CA LEU A 27 3.07 7.65 6.37
C LEU A 27 3.81 8.93 6.79
N GLY A 28 4.28 9.01 8.04
CA GLY A 28 5.16 10.10 8.47
C GLY A 28 6.58 9.92 7.94
N ALA A 29 7.09 8.69 7.90
CA ALA A 29 8.44 8.40 7.44
C ALA A 29 8.62 8.68 5.93
N ILE A 30 7.59 8.45 5.10
CA ILE A 30 7.68 8.70 3.65
C ILE A 30 7.88 10.18 3.31
N GLU A 31 7.39 11.08 4.17
CA GLU A 31 7.52 12.52 3.95
C GLU A 31 8.94 13.01 4.29
N ARG A 32 9.67 12.25 5.11
CA ARG A 32 11.02 12.61 5.58
C ARG A 32 12.13 11.91 4.80
N SER A 33 11.86 10.77 4.18
CA SER A 33 12.86 9.97 3.48
C SER A 33 12.32 9.40 2.17
N SER A 34 13.15 9.41 1.12
CA SER A 34 12.86 8.78 -0.17
C SER A 34 13.00 7.25 -0.16
N LYS A 35 13.58 6.68 0.91
CA LYS A 35 13.82 5.25 1.06
C LYS A 35 13.49 4.79 2.46
N LEU A 36 12.78 3.66 2.56
CA LEU A 36 12.37 3.05 3.82
C LEU A 36 12.42 1.53 3.67
N ILE A 37 12.74 0.86 4.78
CA ILE A 37 12.66 -0.60 4.89
C ILE A 37 11.51 -0.92 5.84
N LEU A 38 10.57 -1.73 5.37
CA LEU A 38 9.44 -2.19 6.15
C LEU A 38 9.52 -3.70 6.30
N THR A 39 9.76 -4.15 7.54
CA THR A 39 9.78 -5.57 7.89
C THR A 39 8.45 -5.92 8.55
N ALA A 40 7.81 -6.99 8.10
CA ALA A 40 6.60 -7.53 8.68
C ALA A 40 6.58 -9.06 8.56
N PRO A 41 5.96 -9.78 9.49
CA PRO A 41 5.79 -11.23 9.38
C PRO A 41 5.02 -11.64 8.10
N PRO A 42 5.19 -12.88 7.62
CA PRO A 42 4.34 -13.43 6.56
C PRO A 42 2.85 -13.31 6.93
N GLY A 43 2.01 -12.94 5.96
CA GLY A 43 0.56 -12.77 6.19
C GLY A 43 0.15 -11.49 6.92
N ALA A 44 1.09 -10.62 7.32
CA ALA A 44 0.77 -9.39 8.05
C ALA A 44 -0.01 -8.33 7.24
N GLY A 45 -0.20 -8.53 5.93
CA GLY A 45 -0.86 -7.57 5.05
C GLY A 45 0.09 -6.57 4.36
N LYS A 46 1.41 -6.80 4.38
CA LYS A 46 2.41 -5.88 3.77
C LYS A 46 2.15 -5.61 2.29
N THR A 47 1.88 -6.66 1.51
CA THR A 47 1.66 -6.51 0.07
C THR A 47 0.27 -5.96 -0.22
N THR A 48 -0.75 -6.21 0.59
CA THR A 48 -2.16 -5.86 0.31
C THR A 48 -2.58 -4.50 0.89
N ILE A 49 -2.17 -4.16 2.10
CA ILE A 49 -2.63 -2.95 2.82
C ILE A 49 -1.73 -1.75 2.54
N VAL A 50 -0.41 -1.93 2.52
CA VAL A 50 0.53 -0.81 2.44
C VAL A 50 0.34 0.02 1.15
N PRO A 51 0.23 -0.58 -0.05
CA PRO A 51 0.03 0.20 -1.27
C PRO A 51 -1.28 1.00 -1.24
N LEU A 52 -2.35 0.40 -0.71
CA LEU A 52 -3.66 1.05 -0.58
C LEU A 52 -3.65 2.18 0.45
N ALA A 53 -2.96 2.01 1.57
CA ALA A 53 -2.79 3.06 2.58
C ALA A 53 -2.01 4.26 2.02
N LEU A 54 -0.95 4.01 1.25
CA LEU A 54 -0.18 5.06 0.57
C LEU A 54 -1.02 5.81 -0.48
N LEU A 55 -1.85 5.07 -1.23
CA LEU A 55 -2.76 5.65 -2.21
C LEU A 55 -3.84 6.50 -1.53
N ALA A 56 -4.49 5.97 -0.50
CA ALA A 56 -5.55 6.63 0.24
C ALA A 56 -5.07 7.88 1.00
N ALA A 57 -3.82 7.89 1.46
CA ALA A 57 -3.21 9.06 2.09
C ALA A 57 -3.08 10.25 1.12
N GLY A 58 -3.08 10.02 -0.20
CA GLY A 58 -2.98 11.08 -1.21
C GLY A 58 -1.66 11.85 -1.20
N LYS A 59 -0.66 11.36 -0.46
CA LYS A 59 0.65 12.03 -0.25
C LYS A 59 1.62 11.80 -1.41
N ILE A 60 1.40 10.77 -2.23
CA ILE A 60 2.26 10.42 -3.36
C ILE A 60 1.60 10.90 -4.65
N LYS A 61 2.30 11.75 -5.41
CA LYS A 61 1.89 12.13 -6.76
C LYS A 61 2.31 11.06 -7.77
N GLY A 62 1.42 10.71 -8.69
CA GLY A 62 1.72 9.78 -9.79
C GLY A 62 1.28 8.34 -9.50
N ARG A 63 2.15 7.37 -9.77
CA ARG A 63 1.84 5.93 -9.73
C ARG A 63 2.59 5.24 -8.61
N ILE A 64 1.90 4.36 -7.88
CA ILE A 64 2.51 3.41 -6.95
C ILE A 64 2.74 2.11 -7.70
N ILE A 65 3.98 1.63 -7.72
CA ILE A 65 4.37 0.37 -8.37
C ILE A 65 4.70 -0.63 -7.27
N VAL A 66 4.05 -1.80 -7.31
CA VAL A 66 4.31 -2.91 -6.39
C VAL A 66 4.97 -4.03 -7.19
N LEU A 67 6.14 -4.47 -6.75
CA LEU A 67 6.89 -5.55 -7.38
C LEU A 67 6.78 -6.82 -6.53
N GLU A 68 6.52 -7.94 -7.18
CA GLU A 68 6.46 -9.26 -6.58
C GLU A 68 7.34 -10.23 -7.39
N PRO A 69 8.06 -11.17 -6.74
CA PRO A 69 9.11 -11.96 -7.39
C PRO A 69 8.57 -12.95 -8.43
N ARG A 70 7.26 -13.24 -8.42
CA ARG A 70 6.62 -14.18 -9.34
C ARG A 70 5.23 -13.72 -9.74
N ARG A 71 4.86 -14.04 -10.99
CA ARG A 71 3.60 -13.65 -11.63
C ARG A 71 2.36 -14.04 -10.81
N LEU A 72 2.35 -15.23 -10.21
CA LEU A 72 1.22 -15.70 -9.40
C LEU A 72 0.99 -14.80 -8.17
N ALA A 73 2.07 -14.40 -7.48
CA ALA A 73 1.97 -13.52 -6.32
C ALA A 73 1.48 -12.11 -6.72
N ALA A 74 2.02 -11.56 -7.82
CA ALA A 74 1.59 -10.28 -8.35
C ALA A 74 0.08 -10.26 -8.68
N ARG A 75 -0.41 -11.28 -9.39
CA ARG A 75 -1.84 -11.40 -9.74
C ARG A 75 -2.71 -11.56 -8.50
N ALA A 76 -2.34 -12.48 -7.61
CA ALA A 76 -3.12 -12.75 -6.41
C ALA A 76 -3.10 -11.57 -5.41
N ALA A 77 -2.09 -10.71 -5.45
CA ALA A 77 -2.09 -9.44 -4.71
C ALA A 77 -3.06 -8.43 -5.33
N ALA A 78 -3.00 -8.26 -6.66
CA ALA A 78 -3.87 -7.34 -7.38
C ALA A 78 -5.35 -7.73 -7.30
N GLU A 79 -5.69 -9.02 -7.32
CA GLU A 79 -7.08 -9.50 -7.18
C GLU A 79 -7.67 -9.29 -5.78
N ARG A 80 -6.82 -9.13 -4.75
CA ARG A 80 -7.25 -8.91 -3.36
C ARG A 80 -7.40 -7.43 -2.98
N MET A 81 -6.95 -6.53 -3.85
CA MET A 81 -7.00 -5.07 -3.68
C MET A 81 -8.15 -4.47 -4.48
#